data_AF-A0AAE1DJX9-F1
#
_entry.id   AF-A0AAE1DJX9-F1
#
_cell.length_a   1.000
_cell.length_b   1.000
_cell.length_c   1.000
_cell.angle_alpha   90.00
_cell.angle_beta   90.00
_cell.angle_gamma   90.00
#
_symmetry.space_group_name_H-M   'P 1'
#
loop_
_entity.id
_entity.type
_entity.pdbx_description
1 polymer ?
#
loop_
_entity_poly.entity_id
_entity_poly.type
_entity_poly.pdbx_seq_one_letter_code
_entity_poly.pdbx_strand_id
1 'polypeptide(L)'
;MSVILLAGRKKAIGQKKKVVRKVGAAAEGREPTLTASWRLTANGRKANISFSRDNMNVYIDGQPIECVAYITDNGYDLDLIFNLGEKKGHIYSDVEGTEMTNYLFFDEQLVAQDKQTNLKSGHRPEEF
;
A
#
# COMPACT_ATOMS: atom_id res chain seq x y z
N MET A 1 3.26 -28.74 -3.40
CA MET A 1 2.88 -27.74 -4.42
C MET A 1 1.79 -26.86 -3.83
N SER A 2 2.10 -25.59 -3.54
CA SER A 2 1.25 -24.71 -2.73
C SER A 2 0.32 -23.88 -3.61
N VAL A 3 -0.99 -24.08 -3.46
CA VAL A 3 -2.08 -23.45 -4.25
C VAL A 3 -2.63 -22.19 -3.54
N ILE A 4 -1.90 -21.64 -2.57
CA ILE A 4 -2.44 -20.59 -1.67
C ILE A 4 -2.35 -19.18 -2.30
N LEU A 5 -1.47 -18.94 -3.28
CA LEU A 5 -1.24 -17.57 -3.81
C LEU A 5 -2.36 -17.00 -4.70
N LEU A 6 -3.18 -17.83 -5.34
CA LEU A 6 -4.22 -17.33 -6.28
C LEU A 6 -5.58 -17.06 -5.63
N ALA A 7 -5.86 -17.62 -4.45
CA ALA A 7 -7.16 -17.48 -3.80
C ALA A 7 -7.40 -16.06 -3.27
N GLY A 8 -6.35 -15.39 -2.75
CA GLY A 8 -6.43 -13.99 -2.30
C GLY A 8 -6.68 -13.01 -3.45
N ARG A 9 -6.10 -13.25 -4.63
CA ARG A 9 -6.31 -12.39 -5.83
C ARG A 9 -7.76 -12.41 -6.31
N LYS A 10 -8.51 -13.51 -6.13
CA LYS A 10 -9.88 -13.65 -6.68
C LYS A 10 -10.96 -12.93 -5.88
N LYS A 11 -10.80 -12.77 -4.56
CA LYS A 11 -11.82 -12.09 -3.73
C LYS A 11 -11.88 -10.58 -3.96
N ALA A 12 -10.78 -9.97 -4.42
CA ALA A 12 -10.63 -8.52 -4.57
C ALA A 12 -11.02 -7.94 -5.95
N ILE A 13 -11.40 -8.78 -6.93
CA ILE A 13 -11.66 -8.32 -8.33
C ILE A 13 -13.17 -8.07 -8.59
N GLY A 14 -14.05 -8.43 -7.64
CA GLY A 14 -15.50 -8.40 -7.83
C GLY A 14 -16.19 -7.03 -7.65
N GLN A 15 -15.53 -6.04 -7.04
CA GLN A 15 -16.13 -4.74 -6.76
C GLN A 15 -15.35 -3.62 -7.45
N LYS A 16 -16.09 -2.65 -7.99
CA LYS A 16 -15.57 -1.59 -8.86
C LYS A 16 -14.42 -0.87 -8.15
N LYS A 17 -13.22 -0.92 -8.73
CA LYS A 17 -12.04 -0.22 -8.20
C LYS A 17 -12.12 1.26 -8.60
N LYS A 18 -12.14 2.17 -7.64
CA LYS A 18 -11.93 3.59 -7.92
C LYS A 18 -10.43 3.80 -8.19
N VAL A 19 -10.08 4.12 -9.43
CA VAL A 19 -8.69 4.37 -9.84
C VAL A 19 -8.34 5.82 -9.58
N VAL A 20 -7.34 6.07 -8.74
CA VAL A 20 -6.76 7.41 -8.57
C VAL A 20 -5.42 7.43 -9.28
N ARG A 21 -5.36 8.09 -10.44
CA ARG A 21 -4.11 8.30 -11.20
C ARG A 21 -3.53 9.66 -10.82
N LYS A 22 -2.24 9.66 -10.46
CA LYS A 22 -1.42 10.78 -9.99
C LYS A 22 -1.61 11.15 -8.52
N VAL A 23 -0.74 10.57 -7.69
CA VAL A 23 -0.40 11.06 -6.36
C VAL A 23 1.12 11.19 -6.36
N GLY A 24 1.62 12.41 -6.17
CA GLY A 24 3.00 12.79 -6.50
C GLY A 24 3.31 14.27 -6.26
N ALA A 25 2.28 15.11 -6.14
CA ALA A 25 2.41 16.39 -5.44
C ALA A 25 1.98 16.17 -3.98
N ALA A 26 2.92 16.28 -3.04
CA ALA A 26 2.58 16.36 -1.63
C ALA A 26 1.58 17.52 -1.46
N ALA A 27 0.45 17.28 -0.80
CA ALA A 27 -0.45 18.36 -0.43
C ALA A 27 0.34 19.35 0.45
N GLU A 28 0.48 20.60 0.00
CA GLU A 28 1.22 21.62 0.73
C GLU A 28 0.68 21.76 2.17
N GLY A 29 1.56 21.70 3.17
CA GLY A 29 1.27 22.15 4.53
C GLY A 29 1.04 21.08 5.62
N ARG A 30 1.06 19.77 5.30
CA ARG A 30 1.01 18.71 6.34
C ARG A 30 2.01 17.60 6.05
N GLU A 31 2.91 17.34 6.99
CA GLU A 31 3.73 16.14 6.94
C GLU A 31 2.82 14.91 7.05
N PRO A 32 2.85 14.00 6.06
CA PRO A 32 1.97 12.84 6.05
C PRO A 32 2.42 11.84 7.11
N THR A 33 1.45 11.27 7.84
CA THR A 33 1.77 10.20 8.79
C THR A 33 2.06 8.93 8.00
N LEU A 34 3.26 8.39 8.16
CA LEU A 34 3.65 7.13 7.50
C LEU A 34 2.84 5.98 8.09
N THR A 35 2.22 5.21 7.21
CA THR A 35 1.45 4.03 7.59
C THR A 35 2.37 2.86 7.87
N ALA A 36 3.26 2.50 6.94
CA ALA A 36 4.28 1.49 7.18
C ALA A 36 5.59 1.87 6.48
N SER A 37 6.68 1.26 6.95
CA SER A 37 8.04 1.49 6.45
C SER A 37 8.81 0.19 6.47
N TRP A 38 9.51 -0.12 5.37
CA TRP A 38 10.36 -1.28 5.23
C TRP A 38 11.73 -0.87 4.75
N ARG A 39 12.75 -1.39 5.43
CA ARG A 39 14.14 -1.24 5.00
C ARG A 39 14.55 -2.45 4.18
N LEU A 40 14.82 -2.24 2.91
CA LEU A 40 15.21 -3.27 1.96
C LEU A 40 16.61 -3.03 1.41
N THR A 41 17.30 -4.11 1.04
CA THR A 41 18.52 -4.03 0.25
C THR A 41 18.16 -4.32 -1.20
N ALA A 42 18.11 -3.29 -2.04
CA ALA A 42 17.88 -3.40 -3.48
C ALA A 42 19.15 -3.02 -4.23
N ASN A 43 19.62 -3.89 -5.13
CA ASN A 43 20.82 -3.66 -5.95
C ASN A 43 22.07 -3.24 -5.13
N GLY A 44 22.27 -3.85 -3.96
CA GLY A 44 23.39 -3.55 -3.05
C GLY A 44 23.26 -2.24 -2.27
N ARG A 45 22.18 -1.47 -2.46
CA ARG A 45 21.88 -0.26 -1.69
C ARG A 45 20.75 -0.54 -0.70
N LYS A 46 20.89 0.00 0.51
CA LYS A 46 19.79 0.04 1.48
C LYS A 46 18.85 1.16 1.08
N ALA A 47 17.60 0.83 0.81
CA ALA A 47 16.52 1.77 0.55
C ALA A 47 15.45 1.62 1.62
N ASN A 48 14.91 2.73 2.10
CA ASN A 48 13.73 2.74 2.94
C ASN A 48 12.50 3.01 2.07
N ILE A 49 11.58 2.05 2.00
CA ILE A 49 10.32 2.20 1.30
C ILE A 49 9.23 2.38 2.34
N SER A 50 8.51 3.49 2.26
CA SER A 50 7.35 3.73 3.12
C SER A 50 6.18 4.22 2.30
N PHE A 51 4.99 4.16 2.88
CA PHE A 51 3.81 4.74 2.27
C PHE A 51 2.92 5.37 3.33
N SER A 52 2.05 6.27 2.90
CA SER A 52 1.02 6.87 3.75
C SER A 52 -0.34 6.66 3.13
N ARG A 53 -1.29 6.16 3.92
CA ARG A 53 -2.70 6.07 3.53
C ARG A 53 -3.38 7.43 3.47
N ASP A 54 -2.93 8.39 4.27
CA ASP A 54 -3.52 9.74 4.34
C ASP A 54 -3.48 10.45 3.00
N ASN A 55 -2.38 10.27 2.27
CA ASN A 55 -2.18 10.89 0.97
C ASN A 55 -1.88 9.90 -0.16
N MET A 56 -2.00 8.60 0.09
CA MET A 56 -1.80 7.52 -0.89
C MET A 56 -0.45 7.58 -1.62
N ASN A 57 0.57 8.22 -1.05
CA ASN A 57 1.89 8.32 -1.65
C ASN A 57 2.82 7.21 -1.17
N VAL A 58 3.76 6.84 -2.03
CA VAL A 58 4.92 6.00 -1.71
C VAL A 58 6.15 6.91 -1.60
N TYR A 59 7.03 6.61 -0.64
CA TYR A 59 8.27 7.33 -0.41
C TYR A 59 9.44 6.36 -0.48
N ILE A 60 10.52 6.80 -1.13
CA ILE A 60 11.80 6.10 -1.18
C ILE A 60 12.83 7.02 -0.52
N ASP A 61 13.44 6.56 0.57
CA ASP A 61 14.40 7.32 1.36
C ASP A 61 13.88 8.73 1.76
N GLY A 62 12.57 8.81 2.02
CA GLY A 62 11.87 10.04 2.42
C GLY A 62 11.40 10.93 1.26
N GLN A 63 11.73 10.60 0.01
CA GLN A 63 11.27 11.35 -1.16
C GLN A 63 10.02 10.70 -1.75
N PRO A 64 8.93 11.47 -2.01
CA PRO A 64 7.75 10.93 -2.66
C PRO A 64 8.08 10.51 -4.10
N ILE A 65 7.52 9.40 -4.53
CA ILE A 65 7.65 8.92 -5.91
C ILE A 65 6.27 8.85 -6.58
N GLU A 66 6.26 8.86 -7.90
CA GLU A 66 5.04 8.65 -8.66
C GLU A 66 4.52 7.22 -8.44
N CYS A 67 3.26 7.12 -8.03
CA CYS A 67 2.56 5.86 -7.90
C CYS A 67 1.12 5.96 -8.46
N VAL A 68 0.53 4.81 -8.71
CA VAL A 68 -0.88 4.66 -9.03
C VAL A 68 -1.57 3.99 -7.85
N ALA A 69 -2.59 4.66 -7.31
CA ALA A 69 -3.37 4.15 -6.19
C ALA A 69 -4.71 3.59 -6.66
N TYR A 70 -5.06 2.40 -6.20
CA TYR A 70 -6.40 1.83 -6.34
C TYR A 70 -6.97 1.65 -4.95
N ILE A 71 -8.19 2.14 -4.77
CA ILE A 71 -8.93 1.98 -3.52
C ILE A 71 -10.22 1.24 -3.84
N THR A 72 -10.61 0.31 -2.99
CA THR A 72 -11.92 -0.34 -3.07
C THR A 72 -13.01 0.62 -2.61
N ASP A 73 -14.23 0.53 -3.14
CA ASP A 73 -15.32 1.49 -2.86
C ASP A 73 -15.65 1.65 -1.36
N ASN A 74 -15.23 0.70 -0.52
CA ASN A 74 -15.40 0.74 0.93
C ASN A 74 -14.20 1.36 1.69
N GLY A 75 -13.14 1.81 1.00
CA GLY A 75 -12.00 2.51 1.59
C GLY A 75 -11.05 1.64 2.43
N TYR A 76 -11.28 0.33 2.46
CA TYR A 76 -10.52 -0.61 3.29
C TYR A 76 -9.19 -0.99 2.65
N ASP A 77 -9.25 -1.49 1.41
CA ASP A 77 -8.07 -2.01 0.74
C ASP A 77 -7.44 -0.94 -0.15
N LEU A 78 -6.12 -0.84 -0.04
CA LEU A 78 -5.30 0.08 -0.82
C LEU A 78 -4.26 -0.71 -1.60
N ASP A 79 -4.31 -0.61 -2.92
CA ASP A 79 -3.24 -1.06 -3.81
C ASP A 79 -2.43 0.17 -4.27
N LEU A 80 -1.12 0.20 -4.03
CA LEU A 80 -0.20 1.20 -4.58
C LEU A 80 0.78 0.51 -5.54
N ILE A 81 0.79 0.94 -6.79
CA ILE A 81 1.69 0.43 -7.82
C ILE A 81 2.70 1.52 -8.17
N PHE A 82 3.98 1.20 -8.13
CA PHE A 82 5.06 2.13 -8.44
C PHE A 82 6.20 1.42 -9.17
N ASN A 83 7.09 2.19 -9.78
CA ASN A 83 8.29 1.66 -10.40
C ASN A 83 9.52 2.13 -9.61
N LEU A 84 10.46 1.22 -9.38
CA LEU A 84 11.75 1.53 -8.78
C LEU A 84 12.86 1.06 -9.74
N GLY A 85 13.30 1.97 -10.61
CA GLY A 85 14.13 1.60 -11.76
C GLY A 85 13.35 0.68 -12.70
N GLU A 86 13.89 -0.51 -12.97
CA GLU A 86 13.25 -1.52 -13.82
C GLU A 86 12.29 -2.45 -13.06
N LYS A 87 12.28 -2.39 -11.72
CA LYS A 87 11.44 -3.26 -10.90
C LYS A 87 10.08 -2.65 -10.66
N LYS A 88 9.05 -3.49 -10.72
CA LYS A 88 7.68 -3.08 -10.43
C LYS A 88 7.37 -3.34 -8.95
N GLY A 89 7.20 -2.25 -8.21
CA GLY A 89 6.77 -2.27 -6.81
C GLY A 89 5.25 -2.30 -6.69
N HIS A 90 4.76 -3.07 -5.73
CA HIS A 90 3.35 -3.13 -5.39
C HIS A 90 3.19 -3.21 -3.87
N ILE A 91 2.47 -2.26 -3.28
CA ILE A 91 2.07 -2.29 -1.88
C ILE A 91 0.58 -2.61 -1.83
N TYR A 92 0.21 -3.58 -0.99
CA TYR A 92 -1.17 -3.94 -0.72
C TYR A 92 -1.44 -3.82 0.77
N SER A 93 -2.47 -3.06 1.13
CA SER A 93 -2.98 -3.01 2.50
C SER A 93 -4.28 -3.80 2.58
N ASP A 94 -4.27 -4.87 3.37
CA ASP A 94 -5.43 -5.68 3.70
C ASP A 94 -5.96 -5.24 5.06
N VAL A 95 -7.22 -4.81 5.14
CA VAL A 95 -7.83 -4.33 6.38
C VAL A 95 -8.98 -5.24 6.77
N GLU A 96 -8.79 -5.96 7.86
CA GLU A 96 -9.80 -6.84 8.44
C GLU A 96 -10.19 -6.33 9.84
N GLY A 97 -11.32 -5.63 9.93
CA GLY A 97 -11.82 -5.05 11.18
C GLY A 97 -10.86 -4.03 11.78
N THR A 98 -10.19 -4.38 12.89
CA THR A 98 -9.22 -3.52 13.60
C THR A 98 -7.76 -3.89 13.30
N GLU A 99 -7.54 -4.84 12.40
CA GLU A 99 -6.22 -5.26 11.96
C GLU A 99 -5.96 -4.76 10.54
N MET A 100 -4.73 -4.35 10.27
CA MET A 100 -4.24 -4.03 8.93
C MET A 100 -2.94 -4.75 8.71
N THR A 101 -2.85 -5.45 7.60
CA THR A 101 -1.60 -6.07 7.16
C THR A 101 -1.17 -5.41 5.86
N ASN A 102 0.03 -4.84 5.89
CA ASN A 102 0.64 -4.18 4.76
C ASN A 102 1.67 -5.11 4.13
N TYR A 103 1.56 -5.34 2.84
CA TYR A 103 2.41 -6.22 2.08
C TYR A 103 3.18 -5.41 1.05
N LEU A 104 4.47 -5.69 0.90
CA LEU A 104 5.32 -5.10 -0.12
C LEU A 104 5.83 -6.18 -1.06
N PHE A 105 5.52 -6.01 -2.34
CA PHE A 105 5.92 -6.89 -3.41
C PHE A 105 6.86 -6.16 -4.38
N PHE A 106 7.81 -6.91 -4.93
CA PHE A 106 8.56 -6.54 -6.12
C PHE A 106 8.47 -7.66 -7.14
N ASP A 107 8.17 -7.31 -8.39
CA ASP A 107 8.08 -8.26 -9.51
C ASP A 107 7.21 -9.49 -9.14
N GLU A 108 6.07 -9.21 -8.49
CA GLU A 108 5.09 -10.18 -7.97
C GLU A 108 5.57 -11.09 -6.83
N GLN A 109 6.76 -10.89 -6.30
CA GLN A 109 7.28 -11.62 -5.14
C GLN A 109 7.08 -10.82 -3.86
N LEU A 110 6.58 -11.47 -2.80
CA LEU A 110 6.47 -10.85 -1.48
C LEU A 110 7.86 -10.65 -0.89
N VAL A 111 8.20 -9.39 -0.59
CA VAL A 111 9.52 -9.00 -0.06
C VAL A 111 9.44 -8.61 1.41
N ALA A 112 8.34 -7.99 1.84
CA ALA A 112 8.14 -7.65 3.24
C ALA A 112 6.65 -7.60 3.61
N GLN A 113 6.36 -7.74 4.90
CA GLN A 113 5.04 -7.56 5.46
C GLN A 113 5.13 -6.81 6.80
N ASP A 114 4.15 -6.00 7.12
CA ASP A 114 4.00 -5.31 8.40
C ASP A 114 2.56 -5.45 8.89
N LYS A 115 2.37 -5.97 10.12
CA LYS A 115 1.03 -6.16 10.71
C LYS A 115 0.82 -5.14 11.82
N GLN A 116 -0.31 -4.44 11.73
CA GLN A 116 -0.75 -3.46 12.71
C GLN A 116 -2.07 -3.91 13.31
N THR A 117 -2.13 -3.90 14.63
CA THR A 117 -3.33 -4.25 15.41
C THR A 117 -3.78 -3.06 16.24
N ASN A 118 -5.00 -3.11 16.76
CA ASN A 118 -5.60 -2.01 17.55
C ASN A 118 -5.66 -0.68 16.78
N LEU A 119 -5.92 -0.74 15.48
CA LEU A 119 -6.20 0.47 14.72
C LEU A 119 -7.39 1.14 15.37
N LYS A 120 -7.22 2.39 15.82
CA LYS A 120 -8.33 3.24 16.23
C LYS A 120 -9.20 3.41 15.01
N SER A 121 -10.18 2.53 14.89
CA SER A 121 -11.13 2.47 13.79
C SER A 121 -11.93 3.78 13.77
N GLY A 122 -11.39 4.81 13.12
CA GLY A 122 -12.15 5.87 12.48
C GLY A 122 -12.65 5.47 11.08
N HIS A 123 -12.46 4.20 10.69
CA HIS A 123 -12.87 3.64 9.40
C HIS A 123 -14.09 2.71 9.52
N ARG A 124 -14.88 2.87 10.59
CA ARG A 124 -16.26 2.39 10.55
C ARG A 124 -16.99 3.24 9.51
N PRO A 125 -17.74 2.64 8.56
CA PRO A 125 -18.80 3.38 7.91
C PRO A 125 -19.81 3.58 9.04
N GLU A 126 -19.76 4.71 9.73
CA GLU A 126 -20.90 5.08 10.53
C GLU A 126 -22.07 5.19 9.56
N GLU A 127 -23.02 4.29 9.82
CA GLU A 127 -24.34 4.20 9.24
C GLU A 127 -24.88 5.60 8.93
N PHE A 128 -25.16 5.87 7.65
CA PHE A 128 -26.07 6.93 7.26
C PHE A 128 -27.51 6.49 7.53
#